data_AF-M0MJX0-F1
#
_entry.id   AF-M0MJX0-F1
#
_cell.length_a   1.000
_cell.length_b   1.000
_cell.length_c   1.000
_cell.angle_alpha   90.00
_cell.angle_beta   90.00
_cell.angle_gamma   90.00
#
_symmetry.space_group_name_H-M   'P 1'
#
loop_
_entity.id
_entity.type
_entity.pdbx_description
1 polymer ?
#
loop_
_entity_poly.entity_id
_entity_poly.type
_entity_poly.pdbx_seq_one_letter_code
_entity_poly.pdbx_strand_id
1 'polypeptide(L)'
;EKFAARDLVDTELATPICPDCERTMESAGRDQGYRCRDCDTSAATKREVSIDRDLESGWYEVPPCARRHVAKPLVRGGFDAPTHPER
;
A
#
# COMPACT_ATOMS: atom_id res chain seq x y z
N GLU A 1 16.98 -15.85 -7.83
CA GLU A 1 16.59 -15.65 -6.41
C GLU A 1 15.08 -15.48 -6.34
N LYS A 2 14.47 -15.43 -5.15
CA LYS A 2 13.02 -15.29 -4.98
C LYS A 2 12.72 -14.65 -3.63
N PHE A 3 11.59 -13.93 -3.54
CA PHE A 3 11.12 -13.32 -2.31
C PHE A 3 9.63 -13.60 -2.11
N ALA A 4 9.16 -13.49 -0.87
CA ALA A 4 7.75 -13.63 -0.52
C ALA A 4 7.22 -12.30 0.03
N ALA A 5 6.25 -11.69 -0.66
CA ALA A 5 5.44 -10.62 -0.10
C ALA A 5 4.43 -11.26 0.86
N ARG A 6 4.63 -11.07 2.16
CA ARG A 6 3.77 -11.65 3.21
C ARG A 6 2.59 -10.73 3.49
N ASP A 7 2.90 -9.51 3.85
CA ASP A 7 1.95 -8.48 4.21
C ASP A 7 2.22 -7.22 3.38
N LEU A 8 1.14 -6.57 2.97
CA LEU A 8 1.18 -5.32 2.23
C LEU A 8 0.63 -4.21 3.13
N VAL A 9 1.21 -3.02 3.00
CA VAL A 9 0.59 -1.82 3.56
C VAL A 9 -0.55 -1.42 2.62
N ASP A 10 -1.79 -1.66 3.04
CA ASP A 10 -3.00 -1.46 2.25
C ASP A 10 -3.65 -0.08 2.46
N THR A 11 -3.23 0.68 3.49
CA THR A 11 -3.73 2.03 3.76
C THR A 11 -2.63 3.07 3.90
N GLU A 12 -2.97 4.32 3.60
CA GLU A 12 -2.18 5.49 3.92
C GLU A 12 -2.98 6.56 4.66
N LEU A 13 -2.28 7.44 5.37
CA LEU A 13 -2.88 8.58 6.07
C LEU A 13 -2.92 9.81 5.17
N ALA A 14 -4.12 10.17 4.72
CA ALA A 14 -4.39 11.34 3.92
C ALA A 14 -4.99 12.50 4.74
N THR A 15 -4.79 13.73 4.26
CA THR A 15 -5.45 14.90 4.83
C THR A 15 -6.98 14.76 4.74
N PRO A 16 -7.73 15.11 5.79
CA PRO A 16 -9.19 15.03 5.76
C PRO A 16 -9.81 15.90 4.68
N ILE A 17 -10.98 15.48 4.22
CA ILE A 17 -11.83 16.22 3.29
C ILE A 17 -12.97 16.85 4.07
N CYS A 18 -13.31 18.10 3.76
CA CYS A 18 -14.47 18.76 4.35
C CYS A 18 -15.77 18.03 3.97
N PRO A 19 -16.62 17.64 4.93
CA PRO A 19 -17.87 16.96 4.62
C PRO A 19 -18.89 17.85 3.88
N ASP A 20 -18.72 19.18 3.95
CA ASP A 20 -19.70 20.13 3.39
C ASP A 20 -19.33 20.61 1.99
N CYS A 21 -18.04 20.83 1.71
CA CYS A 21 -17.58 21.37 0.41
C CYS A 21 -16.57 20.49 -0.33
N GLU A 22 -16.28 19.30 0.20
CA GLU A 22 -15.45 18.26 -0.42
C GLU A 22 -14.01 18.67 -0.76
N ARG A 23 -13.56 19.84 -0.28
CA ARG A 23 -12.17 20.29 -0.40
C ARG A 23 -11.31 19.69 0.70
N THR A 24 -10.04 19.48 0.38
CA THR A 24 -9.02 19.09 1.37
C THR A 24 -8.87 20.17 2.43
N MET A 25 -8.92 19.77 3.70
CA MET A 25 -8.75 20.67 4.85
C MET A 25 -7.30 21.15 4.99
N GLU A 26 -7.10 22.33 5.58
CA GLU A 26 -5.77 22.84 5.95
C GLU A 26 -5.40 22.44 7.38
N SER A 27 -4.11 22.44 7.71
CA SER A 27 -3.66 22.25 9.10
C SER A 27 -4.12 23.43 9.96
N ALA A 28 -4.66 23.14 11.15
CA ALA A 28 -5.04 24.17 12.13
C ALA A 28 -3.86 24.61 13.01
N GLY A 29 -2.66 24.06 12.81
CA GLY A 29 -1.46 24.28 13.62
C GLY A 29 -0.94 23.00 14.28
N ARG A 30 0.21 23.12 14.96
CA ARG A 30 0.82 22.00 15.67
C ARG A 30 -0.16 21.47 16.73
N ASP A 31 -0.42 20.16 16.69
CA ASP A 31 -1.31 19.44 17.61
C ASP A 31 -2.77 19.94 17.64
N GLN A 32 -3.23 20.65 16.59
CA GLN A 32 -4.58 21.22 16.50
C GLN A 32 -5.47 20.57 15.43
N GLY A 33 -4.97 19.56 14.73
CA GLY A 33 -5.73 18.87 13.67
C GLY A 33 -5.85 19.70 12.38
N TYR A 34 -7.03 19.63 11.77
CA TYR A 34 -7.33 20.19 10.45
C TYR A 34 -8.64 20.98 10.49
N ARG A 35 -8.76 21.99 9.62
CA ARG A 35 -9.96 22.81 9.47
C ARG A 35 -10.26 23.13 8.02
N CYS A 36 -11.53 23.29 7.69
CA CYS A 36 -11.96 23.92 6.45
C CYS A 36 -12.11 25.43 6.68
N ARG A 37 -11.44 26.25 5.88
CA ARG A 37 -11.53 27.72 6.01
C ARG A 37 -12.89 28.29 5.60
N ASP A 38 -13.60 27.61 4.72
CA ASP A 38 -14.85 28.13 4.13
C ASP A 38 -16.12 27.61 4.81
N CYS A 39 -16.03 26.46 5.46
CA CYS A 39 -17.17 25.82 6.13
C CYS A 39 -16.99 25.74 7.66
N ASP A 40 -15.83 26.14 8.18
CA ASP A 40 -15.45 26.11 9.60
C ASP A 40 -15.50 24.71 10.28
N THR A 41 -15.73 23.63 9.50
CA THR A 41 -15.62 22.25 9.97
C THR A 41 -14.19 21.88 10.37
N SER A 42 -14.02 21.00 11.34
CA SER A 42 -12.70 20.52 11.80
C SER A 42 -12.59 19.00 11.84
N ALA A 43 -11.35 18.50 11.79
CA ALA A 43 -11.02 17.10 11.95
C ALA A 43 -9.76 16.95 12.81
N ALA A 44 -9.79 16.08 13.82
CA ALA A 44 -8.68 15.94 14.76
C ALA A 44 -7.44 15.25 14.15
N THR A 45 -7.66 14.26 13.28
CA THR A 45 -6.61 13.41 12.73
C THR A 45 -6.73 13.30 11.22
N LYS A 46 -5.68 12.76 10.60
CA LYS A 46 -5.75 12.29 9.20
C LYS A 46 -6.77 11.16 9.06
N ARG A 47 -7.26 10.96 7.84
CA ARG A 47 -8.10 9.82 7.49
C ARG A 47 -7.26 8.71 6.86
N GLU A 48 -7.63 7.46 7.10
CA GLU A 48 -7.09 6.32 6.36
C GLU A 48 -7.75 6.23 5.00
N VAL A 49 -6.94 5.97 3.96
CA VAL A 49 -7.39 5.76 2.59
C VAL A 49 -6.74 4.49 2.07
N SER A 50 -7.50 3.66 1.37
CA SER A 50 -6.99 2.44 0.73
C SER A 50 -6.03 2.80 -0.41
N ILE A 51 -4.90 2.12 -0.46
CA ILE A 51 -3.94 2.19 -1.55
C ILE A 51 -4.30 1.14 -2.59
N ASP A 52 -4.45 1.55 -3.84
CA ASP A 52 -4.58 0.62 -4.96
C ASP A 52 -3.19 0.09 -5.33
N ARG A 53 -3.00 -1.23 -5.26
CA ARG A 53 -1.69 -1.89 -5.40
C ARG A 53 -1.72 -2.85 -6.58
N ASP A 54 -0.76 -2.69 -7.49
CA ASP A 54 -0.47 -3.68 -8.55
C ASP A 54 0.38 -4.86 -8.05
N LEU A 55 0.43 -5.11 -6.74
CA LEU A 55 1.23 -6.15 -6.11
C LEU A 55 0.34 -7.03 -5.25
N GLU A 56 0.43 -8.35 -5.44
CA GLU A 56 -0.28 -9.34 -4.64
C GLU A 56 0.66 -10.00 -3.62
N SER A 57 0.12 -10.46 -2.49
CA SER A 57 0.88 -11.29 -1.55
C SER A 57 1.21 -12.64 -2.16
N GLY A 58 2.45 -13.09 -2.02
CA GLY A 58 2.91 -14.33 -2.64
C GLY A 58 4.40 -14.36 -2.92
N TRP A 59 4.82 -15.47 -3.52
CA TRP A 59 6.19 -15.69 -3.97
C TRP A 59 6.42 -15.15 -5.37
N TYR A 60 7.47 -14.36 -5.54
CA TYR A 60 7.95 -13.87 -6.82
C TYR A 60 9.38 -14.38 -7.06
N GLU A 61 9.71 -14.72 -8.30
CA GLU A 61 11.05 -15.15 -8.68
C GLU A 61 11.66 -14.28 -9.76
N VAL A 62 12.98 -14.31 -9.87
CA VAL A 62 13.70 -13.69 -10.99
C VAL A 62 13.37 -14.40 -12.31
N PRO A 63 13.50 -13.72 -13.47
CA PRO A 63 13.32 -14.35 -14.77
C PRO A 63 14.31 -15.52 -14.99
N PRO A 64 13.98 -16.49 -15.87
CA PRO A 64 14.81 -17.67 -16.10
C PRO A 64 16.27 -17.34 -16.46
N CYS A 65 16.51 -16.25 -17.20
CA CYS A 65 17.85 -15.82 -17.61
C CYS A 65 18.74 -15.36 -16.44
N ALA A 66 18.14 -14.92 -15.33
CA ALA A 66 18.83 -14.50 -14.10
C ALA A 66 18.81 -15.58 -13.02
N ARG A 67 18.29 -16.78 -13.33
CA ARG A 67 18.17 -17.85 -12.35
C ARG A 67 19.53 -18.52 -12.12
N ARG A 68 19.97 -18.52 -10.87
CA ARG A 68 21.16 -19.27 -10.43
C ARG A 68 20.89 -20.78 -10.47
N HIS A 69 21.91 -21.58 -10.76
CA HIS A 69 21.82 -23.06 -10.86
C HIS A 69 21.16 -23.75 -9.66
N VAL A 70 21.41 -23.25 -8.44
CA VAL A 70 20.90 -23.84 -7.19
C VAL A 70 19.47 -23.40 -6.83
N ALA A 71 18.90 -22.43 -7.55
CA ALA A 71 17.60 -21.87 -7.21
C ALA A 71 16.46 -22.75 -7.73
N LYS A 72 15.70 -23.40 -6.83
CA LYS A 72 14.46 -24.11 -7.18
C LYS A 72 13.43 -23.14 -7.82
N PRO A 73 12.96 -23.39 -9.06
CA PRO A 73 11.91 -22.61 -9.71
C PRO A 73 10.55 -22.73 -9.00
N LEU A 74 9.75 -21.66 -9.00
CA LEU A 74 8.41 -21.63 -8.40
C LEU A 74 7.47 -22.68 -9.00
N VAL A 75 7.56 -22.91 -10.31
CA VAL A 75 6.78 -23.92 -11.03
C VAL A 75 6.97 -25.36 -10.52
N ARG A 76 8.01 -25.63 -9.71
CA ARG A 76 8.24 -26.95 -9.09
C ARG A 76 7.51 -27.14 -7.75
N GLY A 77 6.71 -26.17 -7.32
CA GLY A 77 5.85 -26.25 -6.13
C GLY A 77 6.59 -26.36 -4.79
N GLY A 78 5.82 -26.58 -3.72
CA GLY A 78 6.31 -26.66 -2.34
C GLY A 78 6.54 -25.30 -1.68
N PHE A 79 5.74 -24.30 -2.08
CA PHE A 79 5.72 -22.96 -1.50
C PHE A 79 4.43 -22.79 -0.69
N ASP A 80 4.52 -22.00 0.38
CA ASP A 80 3.48 -21.83 1.41
C ASP A 80 2.51 -20.67 1.12
N ALA A 81 2.56 -20.09 -0.08
CA ALA A 81 1.73 -18.98 -0.52
C ALA A 81 1.55 -19.05 -2.04
N PRO A 82 0.62 -18.25 -2.63
CA PRO A 82 0.52 -18.12 -4.08
C PRO A 82 1.87 -17.83 -4.73
N THR A 83 2.06 -18.32 -5.95
CA THR A 83 3.33 -18.16 -6.69
C THR A 83 3.10 -17.40 -7.98
N HIS A 84 3.95 -16.41 -8.24
CA HIS A 84 4.02 -15.61 -9.45
C HIS A 84 5.32 -15.96 -10.20
N PRO A 85 5.34 -17.06 -10.97
CA PRO A 85 6.51 -17.44 -11.73
C PRO A 85 6.73 -16.48 -12.90
N GLU A 86 7.94 -15.95 -13.02
CA GLU A 86 8.37 -15.24 -14.22
C GLU A 86 8.50 -16.22 -15.40
N ARG A 87 8.15 -15.74 -16.59
CA ARG A 87 8.15 -16.54 -17.82
C ARG A 87 9.49 -16.48 -18.54
#